data_AF-A0A6P0RQZ6-F1
#
_entry.id   AF-A0A6P0RQZ6-F1
#
_cell.length_a   1.000
_cell.length_b   1.000
_cell.length_c   1.000
_cell.angle_alpha   90.00
_cell.angle_beta   90.00
_cell.angle_gamma   90.00
#
_symmetry.space_group_name_H-M   'P 1'
#
loop_
_entity.id
_entity.type
_entity.pdbx_description
1 polymer ?
#
loop_
_entity_poly.entity_id
_entity_poly.type
_entity_poly.pdbx_seq_one_letter_code
_entity_poly.pdbx_strand_id
1 'polypeptide(L)'
;MKTVEISEISSLLEKYDKTEQPLILTRNGQPLAALFPIEDVDLETLSLSINPKFISIIEKSRKSKKEEGRIFLEDIQLPLT
;
A
#
# COMPACT_ATOMS: atom_id res chain seq x y z
N MET A 1 -5.05 12.14 -7.52
CA MET A 1 -4.84 10.98 -8.44
C MET A 1 -5.30 11.38 -9.82
N LYS A 2 -4.44 11.22 -10.83
CA LYS A 2 -4.72 11.56 -12.23
C LYS A 2 -4.71 10.28 -13.07
N THR A 3 -5.55 10.21 -14.10
CA THR A 3 -5.68 9.04 -14.99
C THR A 3 -5.12 9.36 -16.37
N VAL A 4 -4.39 8.42 -16.96
CA VAL A 4 -3.72 8.56 -18.27
C VAL A 4 -3.82 7.25 -19.03
N GLU A 5 -4.09 7.30 -20.34
CA GLU A 5 -4.03 6.11 -21.20
C GLU A 5 -2.58 5.63 -21.38
N ILE A 6 -2.37 4.33 -21.32
CA ILE A 6 -1.03 3.73 -21.42
C ILE A 6 -0.34 4.04 -22.75
N SER A 7 -1.09 4.35 -23.81
CA SER A 7 -0.55 4.80 -25.09
C SER A 7 0.17 6.15 -25.01
N GLU A 8 -0.14 6.98 -24.00
CA GLU A 8 0.43 8.30 -23.81
C GLU A 8 1.58 8.30 -22.78
N ILE A 9 1.95 7.14 -22.24
CA ILE A 9 2.86 7.07 -21.09
C ILE A 9 4.27 7.57 -21.41
N SER A 10 4.79 7.30 -22.62
CA SER A 10 6.17 7.66 -22.98
C SER A 10 6.42 9.16 -22.89
N SER A 11 5.49 9.98 -23.40
CA SER A 11 5.59 11.45 -23.35
C SER A 11 5.38 12.00 -21.93
N LEU A 12 4.65 11.26 -21.10
CA LEU A 12 4.43 11.61 -19.70
C LEU A 12 5.67 11.32 -18.84
N LEU A 13 6.36 10.20 -19.10
CA LEU A 13 7.57 9.80 -18.37
C LEU A 13 8.74 10.76 -18.58
N GLU A 14 8.86 11.37 -19.77
CA GLU A 14 9.87 12.42 -20.04
C GLU A 14 9.71 13.64 -19.13
N LYS A 15 8.51 13.86 -18.60
CA LYS A 15 8.16 15.02 -17.77
C LYS A 15 7.79 14.61 -16.35
N TYR A 16 7.91 13.34 -16.00
CA TYR A 16 7.45 12.83 -14.71
C TYR A 16 8.40 13.27 -13.61
N ASP A 17 7.92 14.14 -12.74
CA ASP A 17 8.61 14.57 -11.53
C ASP A 17 8.09 13.78 -10.33
N LYS A 18 8.97 13.46 -9.37
CA LYS A 18 8.65 12.69 -8.17
C LYS A 18 7.69 13.43 -7.23
N THR A 19 7.54 14.73 -7.42
CA THR A 19 6.58 15.59 -6.70
C THR A 19 5.14 15.45 -7.24
N GLU A 20 4.95 14.77 -8.37
CA GLU A 20 3.64 14.59 -8.99
C GLU A 20 2.75 13.60 -8.19
N GLN A 21 1.45 13.87 -8.19
CA GLN A 21 0.46 12.97 -7.60
C GLN A 21 0.48 11.58 -8.28
N PRO A 22 0.11 10.50 -7.57
CA PRO A 22 -0.02 9.17 -8.16
C PRO A 22 -0.89 9.16 -9.43
N LEU A 23 -0.41 8.42 -10.43
CA LEU A 23 -1.04 8.25 -11.75
C LEU A 23 -1.67 6.87 -11.87
N ILE A 24 -2.87 6.81 -12.44
CA ILE A 24 -3.51 5.56 -12.87
C ILE A 24 -3.35 5.42 -14.36
N LEU A 25 -2.74 4.33 -14.77
CA LEU A 25 -2.57 3.96 -16.17
C LEU A 25 -3.77 3.11 -16.58
N THR A 26 -4.46 3.54 -17.64
CA THR A 26 -5.60 2.82 -18.21
C THR A 26 -5.25 2.20 -19.55
N ARG A 27 -6.04 1.19 -19.95
CA ARG A 27 -6.11 0.69 -21.31
C ARG A 27 -7.58 0.65 -21.72
N ASN A 28 -7.96 1.45 -22.70
CA ASN A 28 -9.37 1.58 -23.14
C ASN A 28 -10.29 1.97 -21.98
N GLY A 29 -9.86 2.91 -21.13
CA GLY A 29 -10.60 3.38 -19.95
C GLY A 29 -10.61 2.43 -18.76
N GLN A 30 -10.02 1.23 -18.87
CA GLN A 30 -9.93 0.27 -17.76
C GLN A 30 -8.61 0.44 -17.00
N PRO A 31 -8.61 0.56 -15.66
CA PRO A 31 -7.38 0.63 -14.87
C PRO A 31 -6.51 -0.61 -15.05
N LEU A 32 -5.22 -0.39 -15.33
CA LEU A 32 -4.25 -1.46 -15.57
C LEU A 32 -3.09 -1.43 -14.56
N ALA A 33 -2.59 -0.25 -14.23
CA ALA A 33 -1.47 -0.08 -13.31
C ALA A 33 -1.53 1.28 -12.60
N ALA A 34 -0.75 1.43 -11.54
CA ALA A 34 -0.54 2.71 -10.87
C ALA A 34 0.96 3.04 -10.87
N LEU A 35 1.29 4.31 -11.13
CA LEU A 35 2.63 4.85 -11.00
C LEU A 35 2.64 5.87 -9.87
N PHE A 36 3.53 5.70 -8.92
CA PHE A 36 3.72 6.61 -7.79
C PHE A 36 5.21 6.69 -7.44
N PRO A 37 5.66 7.83 -6.92
CA PRO A 37 7.02 7.95 -6.43
C PRO A 37 7.25 6.97 -5.29
N ILE A 38 8.38 6.27 -5.32
CA ILE A 38 8.89 5.50 -4.18
C ILE A 38 9.82 6.44 -3.42
N GLU A 39 9.25 7.39 -2.71
CA GLU A 39 9.97 8.24 -1.76
C GLU A 39 9.54 7.83 -0.35
N ASP A 40 10.51 7.58 0.52
CA ASP A 40 10.32 7.23 1.93
C ASP A 40 9.52 5.95 2.25
N VAL A 41 9.29 5.09 1.25
CA VAL A 41 8.59 3.80 1.42
C VAL A 41 9.49 2.67 0.91
N ASP A 42 9.91 1.78 1.80
CA ASP A 42 10.62 0.57 1.39
C ASP A 42 9.70 -0.39 0.62
N LEU A 43 10.31 -1.32 -0.13
CA LEU A 43 9.57 -2.29 -0.93
C LEU A 43 8.66 -3.18 -0.08
N GLU A 44 9.04 -3.43 1.18
CA GLU A 44 8.24 -4.21 2.13
C GLU A 44 6.93 -3.50 2.45
N THR A 45 6.99 -2.22 2.84
CA THR A 45 5.83 -1.39 3.14
C THR A 45 4.89 -1.32 1.96
N LEU A 46 5.43 -1.11 0.76
CA LEU A 46 4.61 -1.11 -0.46
C LEU A 46 3.90 -2.47 -0.66
N SER A 47 4.65 -3.57 -0.60
CA SER A 47 4.11 -4.92 -0.77
C SER A 47 2.99 -5.24 0.23
N LEU A 48 3.19 -4.89 1.49
CA LEU A 48 2.22 -5.13 2.56
C LEU A 48 0.99 -4.22 2.45
N SER A 49 1.17 -2.95 2.05
CA SER A 49 0.08 -1.98 1.93
C SER A 49 -0.98 -2.35 0.89
N ILE A 50 -0.62 -3.15 -0.12
CA ILE A 50 -1.52 -3.60 -1.18
C ILE A 50 -1.93 -5.07 -1.05
N ASN A 51 -1.46 -5.78 -0.02
CA ASN A 51 -1.75 -7.20 0.16
C ASN A 51 -3.09 -7.38 0.91
N PRO A 52 -4.15 -7.94 0.27
CA PRO A 52 -5.47 -8.04 0.89
C PRO A 52 -5.48 -8.87 2.18
N LYS A 53 -4.67 -9.93 2.23
CA LYS A 53 -4.54 -10.78 3.43
C LYS A 53 -3.91 -9.99 4.56
N PHE A 54 -2.83 -9.24 4.29
CA PHE A 54 -2.18 -8.41 5.31
C PHE A 54 -3.13 -7.33 5.85
N ILE A 55 -3.84 -6.64 4.96
CA ILE A 55 -4.85 -5.64 5.34
C ILE A 55 -5.89 -6.26 6.28
N SER A 56 -6.43 -7.43 5.95
CA SER A 56 -7.42 -8.11 6.81
C SER A 56 -6.90 -8.46 8.21
N ILE A 57 -5.62 -8.84 8.32
CA ILE A 57 -4.97 -9.12 9.61
C ILE A 57 -4.91 -7.84 10.45
N ILE A 58 -4.50 -6.73 9.85
CA ILE A 58 -4.39 -5.43 10.52
C ILE A 58 -5.77 -4.93 10.96
N GLU A 59 -6.79 -5.06 10.13
CA GLU A 59 -8.18 -4.70 10.47
C GLU A 59 -8.70 -5.53 11.65
N LYS A 60 -8.50 -6.85 11.62
CA LYS A 60 -8.86 -7.74 12.73
C LYS A 60 -8.14 -7.35 14.02
N SER A 61 -6.83 -7.09 13.94
CA SER A 61 -6.03 -6.67 15.10
C SER A 61 -6.50 -5.32 15.67
N ARG A 62 -6.79 -4.34 14.81
CA ARG A 62 -7.34 -3.04 15.24
C ARG A 62 -8.72 -3.18 15.90
N LYS A 63 -9.56 -4.08 15.38
CA LYS A 63 -10.87 -4.39 15.97
C LYS A 63 -10.73 -5.04 17.35
N SER A 64 -9.99 -6.13 17.48
CA SER A 64 -9.72 -6.79 18.77
C SER A 64 -9.09 -5.81 19.76
N LYS A 65 -8.14 -4.98 19.32
CA LYS A 65 -7.57 -3.92 20.17
C LYS A 65 -8.60 -2.95 20.74
N LYS A 66 -9.64 -2.60 19.97
CA LYS A 66 -10.71 -1.69 20.40
C LYS A 66 -11.67 -2.38 21.37
N GLU A 67 -11.94 -3.66 21.16
CA GLU A 67 -12.94 -4.44 21.91
C GLU A 67 -12.37 -5.06 23.20
N GLU A 68 -11.15 -5.60 23.11
CA GLU A 68 -10.51 -6.45 24.13
C GLU A 68 -9.26 -5.78 24.75
N GLY A 69 -8.73 -4.72 24.12
CA GLY A 69 -7.52 -4.04 24.57
C GLY A 69 -6.23 -4.60 23.95
N ARG A 70 -5.07 -4.26 24.51
CA ARG A 70 -3.77 -4.74 24.04
C ARG A 70 -3.26 -5.83 24.96
N ILE A 71 -2.50 -6.77 24.41
CA ILE A 71 -1.70 -7.72 25.20
C ILE A 71 -0.40 -7.01 25.57
N PHE A 72 -0.07 -6.97 26.86
CA PHE A 72 1.21 -6.47 27.32
C PHE A 72 2.25 -7.58 27.28
N LEU A 73 3.53 -7.20 27.19
CA LEU A 73 4.62 -8.18 27.08
C LEU A 73 4.66 -9.10 28.31
N GLU A 74 4.31 -8.57 29.49
CA GLU A 74 4.29 -9.31 30.75
C GLU A 74 3.21 -10.40 30.78
N ASP A 75 2.16 -10.25 29.98
CA ASP A 75 1.04 -11.20 29.88
C ASP A 75 1.30 -12.32 28.85
N ILE A 76 2.36 -12.20 28.05
CA ILE A 76 2.75 -13.22 27.08
C ILE A 76 3.42 -14.37 27.83
N GLN A 77 2.74 -15.51 27.92
CA GLN A 77 3.37 -16.75 28.37
C GLN A 77 4.43 -17.17 27.35
N LEU A 78 5.68 -16.85 27.65
CA LEU A 78 6.83 -17.34 26.89
C LEU A 78 6.86 -18.87 27.02
N PRO A 79 7.07 -19.60 25.91
CA PRO A 79 7.23 -21.04 25.99
C PRO A 79 8.40 -21.34 26.93
N LEU A 80 8.09 -22.08 28.01
CA LEU A 80 9.09 -22.63 28.92
C LEU A 80 10.06 -23.46 28.06
N THR A 81 11.33 -23.07 28.05
CA THR A 81 12.41 -23.78 27.37
C THR A 81 12.89 -24.96 28.20
#